data_AF-A0AAD0WGT0-F1
#
_entry.id   AF-A0AAD0WGT0-F1
#
_cell.length_a   1.000
_cell.length_b   1.000
_cell.length_c   1.000
_cell.angle_alpha   90.00
_cell.angle_beta   90.00
_cell.angle_gamma   90.00
#
_symmetry.space_group_name_H-M   'P 1'
#
loop_
_entity.id
_entity.type
_entity.pdbx_description
1 polymer ?
#
loop_
_entity_poly.entity_id
_entity_poly.type
_entity_poly.pdbx_seq_one_letter_code
_entity_poly.pdbx_strand_id
1 'polypeptide(L)'
;MQHALSSSSSSSLPATGETRACAWRVAIAGMVALSVAMGIGRFAFTPILPMMLHDGSLTLTQGSWLATGNYLGYFVGALACMAVRGDAARLIRIGLIATALLTVGMGALQGQPAWLVLRFAAGMASALVFVFTAGWCLHRLTELGHAALGGIIFCGPGLGITIPGLVAGGMVALGWHAQSAWIAFGVLSAVLTAAVWSTIRPEHQPHAAAPVLAGAGAAPSLDAPTLAITLAYGLAGFGYIITATFLPVIARRVLPAGSIWPDLFWPIFGAGVALGAFLSTRISLARDNRTLLATAYAMQAVAVATGIAWPTVGGLALSSLLLGLPFTAITLFAMREARRLWPHAVPRLMGLMTAAYGIGQIVGPPLANRLFAATGGFDASLAVVVVSLVCGMAMFLAVRRSAPVRA
;
A
#
# COMPACT_ATOMS: atom_id res chain seq x y z
N MET A 1 -11.63 -54.21 -39.35
CA MET A 1 -10.95 -52.98 -39.78
C MET A 1 -11.72 -51.81 -39.21
N GLN A 2 -11.04 -50.98 -38.43
CA GLN A 2 -11.42 -49.66 -37.89
C GLN A 2 -12.40 -49.56 -36.70
N HIS A 3 -11.75 -49.42 -35.54
CA HIS A 3 -12.19 -48.78 -34.31
C HIS A 3 -12.78 -47.38 -34.53
N ALA A 4 -13.87 -47.07 -33.83
CA ALA A 4 -14.23 -45.71 -33.45
C ALA A 4 -14.33 -45.66 -31.91
N LEU A 5 -13.21 -45.36 -31.26
CA LEU A 5 -13.18 -45.00 -29.83
C LEU A 5 -13.36 -43.49 -29.72
N SER A 6 -14.52 -43.09 -29.21
CA SER A 6 -14.78 -41.75 -28.72
C SER A 6 -13.84 -41.44 -27.55
N SER A 7 -12.86 -40.56 -27.75
CA SER A 7 -12.06 -40.00 -26.67
C SER A 7 -12.89 -38.95 -25.92
N SER A 8 -13.53 -39.38 -24.83
CA SER A 8 -13.99 -38.45 -23.80
C SER A 8 -12.78 -37.79 -23.16
N SER A 9 -12.60 -36.49 -23.43
CA SER A 9 -11.64 -35.66 -22.71
C SER A 9 -12.10 -35.52 -21.26
N SER A 10 -11.61 -36.39 -20.39
CA SER A 10 -11.74 -36.24 -18.95
C SER A 10 -10.98 -34.98 -18.52
N SER A 11 -11.71 -33.91 -18.20
CA SER A 11 -11.16 -32.79 -17.45
C SER A 11 -10.83 -33.29 -16.05
N SER A 12 -9.61 -33.78 -15.86
CA SER A 12 -9.10 -34.07 -14.52
C SER A 12 -9.09 -32.78 -13.72
N LEU A 13 -9.87 -32.74 -12.64
CA LEU A 13 -9.75 -31.70 -11.63
C LEU A 13 -8.28 -31.70 -11.16
N PRO A 14 -7.56 -30.57 -11.23
CA PRO A 14 -6.15 -30.52 -10.86
C PRO A 14 -5.98 -31.02 -9.42
N ALA A 15 -4.92 -31.80 -9.19
CA ALA A 15 -4.65 -32.36 -7.86
C ALA A 15 -4.55 -31.21 -6.84
N THR A 16 -5.09 -31.42 -5.63
CA THR A 16 -5.17 -30.40 -4.57
C THR A 16 -3.83 -29.71 -4.28
N GLY A 17 -2.70 -30.41 -4.48
CA GLY A 17 -1.35 -29.87 -4.38
C GLY A 17 -0.97 -28.84 -5.45
N GLU A 18 -1.41 -29.03 -6.70
CA GLU A 18 -1.13 -28.11 -7.82
C GLU A 18 -1.86 -26.78 -7.65
N THR A 19 -3.12 -26.83 -7.19
CA THR A 19 -3.92 -25.65 -6.88
C THR A 19 -3.29 -24.80 -5.78
N ARG A 20 -2.76 -25.44 -4.73
CA ARG A 20 -2.08 -24.75 -3.62
C ARG A 20 -0.77 -24.10 -4.06
N ALA A 21 0.04 -24.79 -4.86
CA ALA A 21 1.28 -24.23 -5.41
C ALA A 21 1.00 -23.01 -6.31
N CYS A 22 -0.04 -23.09 -7.15
CA CYS A 22 -0.49 -21.97 -7.97
C CYS A 22 -0.92 -20.77 -7.11
N ALA A 23 -1.69 -21.01 -6.04
CA ALA A 23 -2.13 -19.95 -5.15
C ALA A 23 -0.95 -19.23 -4.47
N TRP A 24 0.05 -19.98 -4.00
CA TRP A 24 1.28 -19.37 -3.45
C TRP A 24 2.05 -18.56 -4.48
N ARG A 25 2.17 -19.04 -5.72
CA ARG A 25 2.81 -18.27 -6.80
C ARG A 25 2.10 -16.94 -7.03
N VAL A 26 0.77 -16.93 -7.09
CA VAL A 26 -0.03 -15.69 -7.22
C VAL A 26 0.20 -14.76 -6.04
N ALA A 27 0.16 -15.30 -4.81
CA ALA A 27 0.35 -14.53 -3.59
C ALA A 27 1.73 -13.88 -3.51
N ILE A 28 2.79 -14.63 -3.83
CA ILE A 28 4.17 -14.15 -3.87
C ILE A 28 4.37 -13.15 -5.02
N ALA A 29 3.77 -13.39 -6.20
CA ALA A 29 3.84 -12.45 -7.30
C ALA A 29 3.20 -11.09 -6.94
N GLY A 30 2.03 -11.13 -6.28
CA GLY A 30 1.38 -9.94 -5.74
C GLY A 30 2.21 -9.24 -4.67
N MET A 31 2.82 -10.01 -3.76
CA MET A 31 3.72 -9.50 -2.74
C MET A 31 4.89 -8.73 -3.35
N VAL A 32 5.60 -9.33 -4.31
CA VAL A 32 6.72 -8.68 -4.99
C VAL A 32 6.28 -7.47 -5.79
N ALA A 33 5.15 -7.55 -6.51
CA ALA A 33 4.62 -6.42 -7.26
C ALA A 33 4.30 -5.22 -6.35
N LEU A 34 3.70 -5.46 -5.19
CA LEU A 34 3.45 -4.41 -4.20
C LEU A 34 4.74 -3.94 -3.50
N SER A 35 5.73 -4.80 -3.28
CA SER A 35 7.05 -4.37 -2.79
C SER A 35 7.71 -3.37 -3.74
N VAL A 36 7.67 -3.65 -5.05
CA VAL A 36 8.24 -2.77 -6.08
C VAL A 36 7.46 -1.46 -6.15
N ALA A 37 6.14 -1.53 -6.38
CA ALA A 37 5.35 -0.33 -6.63
C ALA A 37 5.15 0.54 -5.39
N MET A 38 4.86 -0.05 -4.23
CA MET A 38 4.61 0.70 -3.00
C MET A 38 5.91 0.93 -2.22
N GLY A 39 6.71 -0.11 -2.02
CA GLY A 39 7.96 0.01 -1.29
C GLY A 39 8.97 0.90 -2.02
N ILE A 40 9.37 0.49 -3.22
CA ILE A 40 10.40 1.23 -3.96
C ILE A 40 9.83 2.51 -4.60
N GLY A 41 8.81 2.39 -5.46
CA GLY A 41 8.28 3.53 -6.21
C GLY A 41 7.75 4.67 -5.35
N ARG A 42 7.18 4.34 -4.18
CA ARG A 42 6.58 5.33 -3.28
C ARG A 42 7.42 5.61 -2.04
N PHE A 43 7.86 4.57 -1.31
CA PHE A 43 8.44 4.72 0.03
C PHE A 43 9.98 4.79 0.10
N ALA A 44 10.72 4.40 -0.95
CA ALA A 44 12.19 4.47 -0.94
C ALA A 44 12.74 5.91 -0.87
N PHE A 45 11.90 6.91 -1.15
CA PHE A 45 12.26 8.31 -0.97
C PHE A 45 12.61 8.64 0.48
N THR A 46 11.89 8.07 1.45
CA THR A 46 12.10 8.36 2.88
C THR A 46 13.53 8.07 3.34
N PRO A 47 14.10 6.87 3.11
CA PRO A 47 15.47 6.60 3.51
C PRO A 47 16.53 7.19 2.56
N ILE A 48 16.18 7.59 1.33
CA ILE A 48 17.12 8.26 0.41
C ILE A 48 17.21 9.78 0.68
N LEU A 49 16.15 10.39 1.23
CA LEU A 49 16.09 11.83 1.47
C LEU A 49 17.30 12.37 2.27
N PRO A 50 17.77 11.73 3.36
CA PRO A 50 18.97 12.17 4.06
C PRO A 50 20.22 12.22 3.17
N MET A 51 20.42 11.26 2.26
CA MET A 51 21.52 11.28 1.29
C MET A 51 21.39 12.46 0.34
N MET A 52 20.19 12.73 -0.19
CA MET A 52 19.99 13.88 -1.09
C MET A 52 20.21 15.24 -0.42
N LEU A 53 19.88 15.35 0.88
CA LEU A 53 20.17 16.52 1.69
C LEU A 53 21.67 16.67 1.95
N HIS A 54 22.35 15.57 2.28
CA HIS A 54 23.80 15.53 2.51
C HIS A 54 24.59 15.85 1.24
N ASP A 55 24.17 15.31 0.09
CA ASP A 55 24.77 15.58 -1.22
C ASP A 55 24.55 17.03 -1.70
N GLY A 56 23.81 17.86 -0.95
CA GLY A 56 23.44 19.22 -1.36
C GLY A 56 22.52 19.27 -2.59
N SER A 57 21.94 18.13 -2.97
CA SER A 57 21.15 17.97 -4.19
C SER A 57 19.74 18.56 -4.05
N LEU A 58 19.21 18.64 -2.83
CA LEU A 58 17.93 19.29 -2.52
C LEU A 58 17.91 19.89 -1.12
N THR A 59 17.02 20.85 -0.91
CA THR A 59 16.66 21.39 0.41
C THR A 59 15.47 20.65 1.01
N LEU A 60 15.25 20.75 2.33
CA LEU A 60 14.12 20.10 3.01
C LEU A 60 12.75 20.50 2.40
N THR A 61 12.61 21.77 2.01
CA THR A 61 11.40 22.26 1.33
C THR A 61 11.19 21.58 -0.02
N GLN A 62 12.25 21.46 -0.83
CA GLN A 62 12.18 20.75 -2.11
C GLN A 62 11.86 19.27 -1.90
N GLY A 63 12.46 18.62 -0.90
CA GLY A 63 12.16 17.24 -0.53
C GLY A 63 10.68 17.03 -0.17
N SER A 64 10.11 17.99 0.56
CA SER A 64 8.67 17.98 0.91
C SER A 64 7.77 18.09 -0.33
N TRP A 65 8.15 18.89 -1.33
CA TRP A 65 7.46 18.96 -2.62
C TRP A 65 7.55 17.65 -3.41
N LEU A 66 8.71 16.97 -3.41
CA LEU A 66 8.87 15.67 -4.05
C LEU A 66 7.99 14.58 -3.40
N ALA A 67 7.85 14.59 -2.07
CA ALA A 67 6.93 13.69 -1.38
C ALA A 67 5.47 13.99 -1.76
N THR A 68 5.08 15.27 -1.71
CA THR A 68 3.71 15.72 -2.03
C THR A 68 3.33 15.40 -3.48
N GLY A 69 4.25 15.61 -4.44
CA GLY A 69 4.04 15.29 -5.84
C GLY A 69 3.73 13.81 -6.05
N ASN A 70 4.41 12.91 -5.32
CA ASN A 70 4.10 11.49 -5.35
C ASN A 70 2.71 11.16 -4.77
N TYR A 71 2.30 11.82 -3.69
CA TYR A 71 0.96 11.62 -3.12
C TYR A 71 -0.15 12.11 -4.04
N LEU A 72 0.05 13.26 -4.70
CA LEU A 72 -0.86 13.77 -5.71
C LEU A 72 -0.94 12.84 -6.92
N GLY A 73 0.21 12.35 -7.40
CA GLY A 73 0.27 11.36 -8.46
C GLY A 73 -0.49 10.08 -8.10
N TYR A 74 -0.34 9.59 -6.86
CA TYR A 74 -1.08 8.43 -6.39
C TYR A 74 -2.59 8.67 -6.33
N PHE A 75 -3.03 9.85 -5.86
CA PHE A 75 -4.44 10.24 -5.90
C PHE A 75 -4.99 10.25 -7.33
N VAL A 76 -4.29 10.90 -8.26
CA VAL A 76 -4.70 10.96 -9.69
C VAL A 76 -4.70 9.56 -10.31
N GLY A 77 -3.69 8.74 -10.02
CA GLY A 77 -3.63 7.35 -10.49
C GLY A 77 -4.80 6.50 -9.96
N ALA A 78 -5.18 6.68 -8.70
CA ALA A 78 -6.33 6.01 -8.10
C ALA A 78 -7.66 6.41 -8.74
N LEU A 79 -7.83 7.69 -9.08
CA LEU A 79 -8.97 8.16 -9.88
C LEU A 79 -8.95 7.56 -11.29
N ALA A 80 -7.78 7.49 -11.93
CA ALA A 80 -7.64 6.87 -13.24
C ALA A 80 -8.09 5.40 -13.24
N CYS A 81 -7.79 4.64 -12.18
CA CYS A 81 -8.26 3.25 -12.02
C CYS A 81 -9.79 3.10 -12.08
N MET A 82 -10.56 4.16 -11.80
CA MET A 82 -12.03 4.13 -11.89
C MET A 82 -12.53 4.08 -13.34
N ALA A 83 -11.78 4.70 -14.26
CA ALA A 83 -12.14 4.86 -15.66
C ALA A 83 -11.41 3.86 -16.57
N VAL A 84 -10.16 3.51 -16.25
CA VAL A 84 -9.35 2.61 -17.07
C VAL A 84 -10.04 1.25 -17.23
N ARG A 85 -10.10 0.79 -18.49
CA ARG A 85 -10.55 -0.54 -18.88
C ARG A 85 -9.37 -1.25 -19.54
N GLY A 86 -9.16 -2.52 -19.18
CA GLY A 86 -8.07 -3.31 -19.73
C GLY A 86 -7.79 -4.56 -18.91
N ASP A 87 -6.96 -5.43 -19.46
CA ASP A 87 -6.46 -6.61 -18.77
C ASP A 87 -5.61 -6.19 -17.55
N ALA A 88 -5.98 -6.67 -16.36
CA ALA A 88 -5.35 -6.28 -15.12
C ALA A 88 -3.86 -6.66 -15.09
N ALA A 89 -3.49 -7.84 -15.59
CA ALA A 89 -2.10 -8.29 -15.61
C ALA A 89 -1.22 -7.41 -16.52
N ARG A 90 -1.74 -6.98 -17.68
CA ARG A 90 -1.08 -6.01 -18.56
C ARG A 90 -0.86 -4.67 -17.85
N LEU A 91 -1.87 -4.14 -17.17
CA LEU A 91 -1.77 -2.87 -16.45
C LEU A 91 -0.78 -2.95 -15.28
N ILE A 92 -0.76 -4.07 -14.55
CA ILE A 92 0.24 -4.34 -13.51
C ILE A 92 1.65 -4.32 -14.11
N ARG A 93 1.89 -5.05 -15.21
CA ARG A 93 3.21 -5.10 -15.87
C ARG A 93 3.68 -3.72 -16.34
N ILE A 94 2.81 -2.94 -16.97
CA ILE A 94 3.12 -1.57 -17.41
C ILE A 94 3.52 -0.73 -16.20
N GLY A 95 2.74 -0.79 -15.12
CA GLY A 95 3.05 -0.05 -13.90
C GLY A 95 4.35 -0.48 -13.22
N LEU A 96 4.70 -1.77 -13.25
CA LEU A 96 5.97 -2.28 -12.71
C LEU A 96 7.18 -1.82 -13.55
N ILE A 97 7.07 -1.89 -14.88
CA ILE A 97 8.09 -1.34 -15.79
C ILE A 97 8.25 0.16 -15.55
N ALA A 98 7.13 0.90 -15.51
CA ALA A 98 7.15 2.33 -15.21
C ALA A 98 7.83 2.61 -13.86
N THR A 99 7.51 1.84 -12.82
CA THR A 99 8.15 2.00 -11.50
C THR A 99 9.67 1.84 -11.58
N ALA A 100 10.16 0.80 -12.25
CA ALA A 100 11.61 0.58 -12.40
C ALA A 100 12.27 1.73 -13.17
N LEU A 101 11.71 2.11 -14.32
CA LEU A 101 12.26 3.19 -15.16
C LEU A 101 12.24 4.55 -14.47
N LEU A 102 11.14 4.90 -13.81
CA LEU A 102 11.01 6.15 -13.07
C LEU A 102 11.97 6.22 -11.88
N THR A 103 12.20 5.08 -11.21
CA THR A 103 13.16 4.97 -10.10
C THR A 103 14.60 5.13 -10.60
N VAL A 104 14.98 4.47 -11.71
CA VAL A 104 16.29 4.71 -12.35
C VAL A 104 16.41 6.17 -12.80
N GLY A 105 15.32 6.73 -13.35
CA GLY A 105 15.24 8.12 -13.79
C GLY A 105 15.56 9.12 -12.69
N MET A 106 15.21 8.83 -11.42
CA MET A 106 15.54 9.68 -10.28
C MET A 106 17.05 9.82 -10.05
N GLY A 107 17.84 8.79 -10.38
CA GLY A 107 19.31 8.87 -10.34
C GLY A 107 19.93 9.32 -11.66
N ALA A 108 19.31 9.03 -12.79
CA ALA A 108 19.85 9.40 -14.11
C ALA A 108 19.62 10.87 -14.46
N LEU A 109 18.48 11.44 -14.07
CA LEU A 109 18.13 12.83 -14.32
C LEU A 109 18.43 13.69 -13.09
N GLN A 110 18.79 14.94 -13.33
CA GLN A 110 19.12 15.91 -12.29
C GLN A 110 18.15 17.09 -12.33
N GLY A 111 17.91 17.67 -11.16
CA GLY A 111 17.12 18.89 -11.03
C GLY A 111 15.67 18.67 -10.61
N GLN A 112 15.15 19.64 -9.86
CA GLN A 112 13.86 19.54 -9.19
C GLN A 112 12.66 19.35 -10.14
N PRO A 113 12.54 20.03 -11.30
CA PRO A 113 11.40 19.83 -12.19
C PRO A 113 11.32 18.39 -12.72
N ALA A 114 12.45 17.81 -13.11
CA ALA A 114 12.51 16.43 -13.57
C ALA A 114 12.11 15.47 -12.44
N TRP A 115 12.67 15.63 -11.24
CA TRP A 115 12.31 14.81 -10.09
C TRP A 115 10.83 14.94 -9.70
N LEU A 116 10.23 16.12 -9.80
CA LEU A 116 8.79 16.29 -9.53
C LEU A 116 7.93 15.52 -10.51
N VAL A 117 8.22 15.60 -11.81
CA VAL A 117 7.51 14.82 -12.84
C VAL A 117 7.67 13.33 -12.60
N LEU A 118 8.89 12.87 -12.33
CA LEU A 118 9.18 11.46 -12.04
C LEU A 118 8.46 10.97 -10.78
N ARG A 119 8.47 11.75 -9.69
CA ARG A 119 7.80 11.40 -8.42
C ARG A 119 6.29 11.37 -8.59
N PHE A 120 5.72 12.32 -9.32
CA PHE A 120 4.30 12.34 -9.67
C PHE A 120 3.91 11.10 -10.49
N ALA A 121 4.64 10.81 -11.58
CA ALA A 121 4.41 9.63 -12.41
C ALA A 121 4.59 8.32 -11.62
N ALA A 122 5.57 8.27 -10.71
CA ALA A 122 5.80 7.11 -9.85
C ALA A 122 4.60 6.91 -8.90
N GLY A 123 4.01 7.99 -8.39
CA GLY A 123 2.79 7.94 -7.59
C GLY A 123 1.62 7.34 -8.38
N MET A 124 1.42 7.80 -9.62
CA MET A 124 0.39 7.25 -10.52
C MET A 124 0.60 5.75 -10.77
N ALA A 125 1.84 5.36 -11.08
CA ALA A 125 2.21 3.96 -11.30
C ALA A 125 1.96 3.11 -10.04
N SER A 126 2.32 3.62 -8.85
CA SER A 126 2.06 2.95 -7.58
C SER A 126 0.58 2.68 -7.36
N ALA A 127 -0.31 3.64 -7.67
CA ALA A 127 -1.76 3.47 -7.52
C ALA A 127 -2.32 2.43 -8.49
N LEU A 128 -1.90 2.48 -9.76
CA LEU A 128 -2.29 1.52 -10.78
C LEU A 128 -1.89 0.10 -10.37
N VAL A 129 -0.60 -0.12 -10.07
CA VAL A 129 -0.12 -1.45 -9.66
C VAL A 129 -0.84 -1.91 -8.40
N PHE A 130 -1.01 -1.03 -7.41
CA PHE A 130 -1.70 -1.37 -6.18
C PHE A 130 -3.13 -1.85 -6.41
N VAL A 131 -3.98 -1.06 -7.09
CA VAL A 131 -5.40 -1.39 -7.29
C VAL A 131 -5.55 -2.65 -8.14
N PHE A 132 -4.85 -2.74 -9.27
CA PHE A 132 -4.98 -3.88 -10.16
C PHE A 132 -4.37 -5.16 -9.58
N THR A 133 -3.23 -5.09 -8.87
CA THR A 133 -2.64 -6.26 -8.20
C THR A 133 -3.53 -6.77 -7.08
N ALA A 134 -4.06 -5.88 -6.23
CA ALA A 134 -4.97 -6.26 -5.16
C ALA A 134 -6.23 -6.94 -5.72
N GLY A 135 -6.86 -6.35 -6.73
CA GLY A 135 -8.03 -6.93 -7.39
C GLY A 135 -7.74 -8.28 -8.04
N TRP A 136 -6.69 -8.36 -8.87
CA TRP A 136 -6.30 -9.57 -9.59
C TRP A 136 -5.91 -10.71 -8.63
N CYS A 137 -4.98 -10.49 -7.71
CA CYS A 137 -4.53 -11.54 -6.79
C CYS A 137 -5.66 -12.01 -5.87
N LEU A 138 -6.46 -11.10 -5.29
CA LEU A 138 -7.55 -11.51 -4.40
C LEU A 138 -8.62 -12.31 -5.13
N HIS A 139 -8.92 -11.96 -6.38
CA HIS A 139 -9.82 -12.73 -7.23
C HIS A 139 -9.26 -14.13 -7.50
N ARG A 140 -8.05 -14.24 -8.05
CA ARG A 140 -7.37 -15.51 -8.34
C ARG A 140 -7.24 -16.43 -7.13
N LEU A 141 -6.89 -15.86 -5.96
CA LEU A 141 -6.81 -16.64 -4.73
C LEU A 141 -8.18 -17.16 -4.27
N THR A 142 -9.25 -16.44 -4.56
CA THR A 142 -10.62 -16.91 -4.28
C THR A 142 -10.99 -18.06 -5.21
N GLU A 143 -10.71 -17.95 -6.52
CA GLU A 143 -10.95 -19.01 -7.50
C GLU A 143 -10.18 -20.30 -7.17
N LEU A 144 -8.95 -20.15 -6.69
CA LEU A 144 -8.11 -21.27 -6.27
C LEU A 144 -8.49 -21.84 -4.89
N GLY A 145 -9.52 -21.31 -4.22
CA GLY A 145 -9.96 -21.77 -2.89
C GLY A 145 -9.03 -21.39 -1.72
N HIS A 146 -8.10 -20.44 -1.94
CA HIS A 146 -7.06 -20.05 -0.99
C HIS A 146 -7.10 -18.55 -0.62
N ALA A 147 -8.31 -17.99 -0.46
CA ALA A 147 -8.52 -16.55 -0.19
C ALA A 147 -7.81 -16.04 1.09
N ALA A 148 -7.50 -16.92 2.04
CA ALA A 148 -6.72 -16.58 3.24
C ALA A 148 -5.29 -16.11 2.93
N LEU A 149 -4.71 -16.56 1.81
CA LEU A 149 -3.39 -16.10 1.35
C LEU A 149 -3.37 -14.64 0.89
N GLY A 150 -4.52 -13.97 0.85
CA GLY A 150 -4.60 -12.55 0.51
C GLY A 150 -3.68 -11.67 1.37
N GLY A 151 -3.44 -12.04 2.63
CA GLY A 151 -2.49 -11.35 3.51
C GLY A 151 -1.06 -11.32 3.00
N ILE A 152 -0.60 -12.37 2.30
CA ILE A 152 0.76 -12.47 1.76
C ILE A 152 1.04 -11.37 0.73
N ILE A 153 0.06 -11.03 -0.11
CA ILE A 153 0.16 -9.94 -1.10
C ILE A 153 0.54 -8.64 -0.39
N PHE A 154 -0.09 -8.38 0.75
CA PHE A 154 0.05 -7.15 1.52
C PHE A 154 1.26 -7.14 2.46
N CYS A 155 2.04 -8.23 2.52
CA CYS A 155 3.39 -8.20 3.11
C CYS A 155 4.35 -7.36 2.26
N GLY A 156 4.07 -7.24 0.95
CA GLY A 156 4.93 -6.60 -0.04
C GLY A 156 5.35 -5.18 0.34
N PRO A 157 4.41 -4.24 0.58
CA PRO A 157 4.75 -2.88 0.98
C PRO A 157 5.65 -2.82 2.22
N GLY A 158 5.45 -3.71 3.19
CA GLY A 158 6.29 -3.79 4.39
C GLY A 158 7.72 -4.21 4.08
N LEU A 159 7.89 -5.30 3.31
CA LEU A 159 9.22 -5.74 2.86
C LEU A 159 9.92 -4.67 2.01
N GLY A 160 9.16 -3.99 1.15
CA GLY A 160 9.64 -2.88 0.33
C GLY A 160 9.89 -1.57 1.09
N ILE A 161 9.52 -1.48 2.37
CA ILE A 161 9.94 -0.41 3.29
C ILE A 161 11.20 -0.85 4.05
N THR A 162 11.16 -2.03 4.66
CA THR A 162 12.23 -2.54 5.53
C THR A 162 13.52 -2.77 4.78
N ILE A 163 13.49 -3.49 3.66
CA ILE A 163 14.71 -3.85 2.94
C ILE A 163 15.39 -2.60 2.36
N PRO A 164 14.72 -1.73 1.57
CA PRO A 164 15.33 -0.49 1.12
C PRO A 164 15.76 0.43 2.25
N GLY A 165 15.01 0.49 3.36
CA GLY A 165 15.39 1.29 4.53
C GLY A 165 16.71 0.84 5.18
N LEU A 166 16.87 -0.47 5.41
CA LEU A 166 18.12 -1.04 5.94
C LEU A 166 19.28 -0.90 4.96
N VAL A 167 19.04 -1.17 3.67
CA VAL A 167 20.05 -1.05 2.62
C VAL A 167 20.53 0.40 2.47
N ALA A 168 19.61 1.37 2.50
CA ALA A 168 19.96 2.78 2.45
C ALA A 168 20.76 3.22 3.68
N GLY A 169 20.46 2.70 4.88
CA GLY A 169 21.29 2.92 6.07
C GLY A 169 22.73 2.41 5.88
N GLY A 170 22.89 1.23 5.27
CA GLY A 170 24.21 0.70 4.88
C GLY A 170 24.91 1.53 3.80
N MET A 171 24.17 2.00 2.79
CA MET A 171 24.69 2.89 1.74
C MET A 171 25.23 4.20 2.33
N VAL A 172 24.51 4.82 3.27
CA VAL A 172 24.97 6.00 4.01
C VAL A 172 26.27 5.71 4.76
N ALA A 173 26.33 4.59 5.49
CA ALA A 173 27.52 4.20 6.23
C ALA A 173 28.75 3.94 5.33
N LEU A 174 28.52 3.52 4.08
CA LEU A 174 29.55 3.30 3.07
C LEU A 174 29.84 4.54 2.19
N GLY A 175 29.25 5.70 2.50
CA GLY A 175 29.50 6.94 1.76
C GLY A 175 28.90 6.98 0.35
N TRP A 176 27.83 6.24 0.09
CA TRP A 176 27.14 6.27 -1.20
C TRP A 176 26.38 7.59 -1.39
N HIS A 177 26.32 8.05 -2.64
CA HIS A 177 25.48 9.17 -3.05
C HIS A 177 24.06 8.72 -3.40
N ALA A 178 23.10 9.64 -3.27
CA ALA A 178 21.68 9.39 -3.53
C ALA A 178 21.42 8.94 -4.98
N GLN A 179 22.18 9.43 -5.94
CA GLN A 179 22.10 9.01 -7.34
C GLN A 179 22.29 7.49 -7.49
N SER A 180 23.34 6.95 -6.86
CA SER A 180 23.65 5.52 -6.89
C SER A 180 22.57 4.69 -6.18
N ALA A 181 22.03 5.20 -5.07
CA ALA A 181 20.94 4.54 -4.35
C ALA A 181 19.67 4.42 -5.21
N TRP A 182 19.28 5.48 -5.92
CA TRP A 182 18.14 5.46 -6.84
C TRP A 182 18.33 4.45 -7.98
N ILE A 183 19.50 4.45 -8.61
CA ILE A 183 19.81 3.50 -9.69
C ILE A 183 19.77 2.06 -9.16
N ALA A 184 20.38 1.80 -8.00
CA ALA A 184 20.37 0.47 -7.38
C ALA A 184 18.96 -0.04 -7.09
N PHE A 185 18.07 0.79 -6.52
CA PHE A 185 16.68 0.39 -6.29
C PHE A 185 15.85 0.28 -7.57
N GLY A 186 16.16 1.07 -8.60
CA GLY A 186 15.56 0.92 -9.93
C GLY A 186 15.93 -0.40 -10.60
N VAL A 187 17.22 -0.79 -10.54
CA VAL A 187 17.70 -2.09 -11.02
C VAL A 187 17.07 -3.23 -10.22
N LEU A 188 17.03 -3.12 -8.88
CA LEU A 188 16.36 -4.11 -8.04
C LEU A 188 14.88 -4.25 -8.41
N SER A 189 14.18 -3.15 -8.68
CA SER A 189 12.80 -3.17 -9.15
C SER A 189 12.64 -3.92 -10.47
N ALA A 190 13.57 -3.74 -11.42
CA ALA A 190 13.56 -4.45 -12.69
C ALA A 190 13.79 -5.97 -12.49
N VAL A 191 14.75 -6.35 -11.65
CA VAL A 191 15.04 -7.76 -11.32
C VAL A 191 13.84 -8.43 -10.67
N LEU A 192 13.24 -7.79 -9.66
CA LEU A 192 12.04 -8.29 -8.97
C LEU A 192 10.85 -8.40 -9.93
N THR A 193 10.67 -7.42 -10.82
CA THR A 193 9.63 -7.45 -11.86
C THR A 193 9.84 -8.62 -12.82
N ALA A 194 11.07 -8.86 -13.26
CA ALA A 194 11.41 -9.99 -14.13
C ALA A 194 11.13 -11.34 -13.44
N ALA A 195 11.44 -11.47 -12.15
CA ALA A 195 11.23 -12.68 -11.37
C ALA A 195 9.75 -13.11 -11.31
N VAL A 196 8.81 -12.16 -11.30
CA VAL A 196 7.36 -12.45 -11.23
C VAL A 196 6.63 -12.32 -12.56
N TRP A 197 7.35 -11.93 -13.62
CA TRP A 197 6.80 -11.68 -14.95
C TRP A 197 6.02 -12.86 -15.50
N SER A 198 6.54 -14.08 -15.32
CA SER A 198 5.93 -15.31 -15.82
C SER A 198 4.61 -15.67 -15.11
N THR A 199 4.38 -15.15 -13.91
CA THR A 199 3.18 -15.43 -13.11
C THR A 199 2.09 -14.40 -13.36
N ILE A 200 2.45 -13.12 -13.51
CA ILE A 200 1.51 -12.04 -13.83
C ILE A 200 1.31 -12.05 -15.34
N ARG A 201 0.48 -12.95 -15.90
CA ARG A 201 0.19 -13.01 -17.34
C ARG A 201 -1.25 -12.57 -17.64
N PRO A 202 -1.49 -11.88 -18.76
CA PRO A 202 -2.83 -11.71 -19.28
C PRO A 202 -3.51 -13.07 -19.42
N GLU A 203 -4.76 -13.16 -18.96
CA GLU A 203 -5.52 -14.40 -19.10
C GLU A 203 -5.86 -14.61 -20.58
N HIS A 204 -5.59 -15.82 -21.11
CA HIS A 204 -5.86 -16.16 -22.51
C HIS A 204 -7.34 -16.39 -22.80
N GLN A 205 -8.16 -16.50 -21.76
CA GLN A 205 -9.58 -16.33 -21.90
C GLN A 205 -9.86 -14.87 -21.51
N PRO A 206 -10.34 -14.02 -22.44
CA PRO A 206 -11.30 -13.04 -21.98
C PRO A 206 -12.31 -13.91 -21.23
N HIS A 207 -12.52 -13.67 -19.94
CA HIS A 207 -13.81 -14.04 -19.41
C HIS A 207 -14.78 -13.43 -20.40
N ALA A 208 -15.43 -14.29 -21.20
CA ALA A 208 -16.64 -13.90 -21.87
C ALA A 208 -17.39 -13.22 -20.74
N ALA A 209 -17.62 -11.92 -20.87
CA ALA A 209 -18.73 -11.35 -20.16
C ALA A 209 -19.86 -12.29 -20.53
N ALA A 210 -20.21 -13.23 -19.64
CA ALA A 210 -21.35 -14.10 -19.83
C ALA A 210 -22.43 -13.15 -20.32
N PRO A 211 -23.00 -13.36 -21.52
CA PRO A 211 -23.70 -12.32 -22.26
C PRO A 211 -24.62 -11.66 -21.27
N VAL A 212 -24.22 -10.45 -20.85
CA VAL A 212 -25.03 -9.67 -19.95
C VAL A 212 -26.15 -9.32 -20.89
N LEU A 213 -27.27 -10.04 -20.75
CA LEU A 213 -28.56 -9.52 -21.13
C LEU A 213 -28.49 -8.06 -20.74
N ALA A 214 -28.51 -7.18 -21.73
CA ALA A 214 -28.33 -5.76 -21.58
C ALA A 214 -29.51 -5.16 -20.80
N GLY A 215 -29.69 -5.58 -19.55
CA GLY A 215 -30.17 -4.71 -18.51
C GLY A 215 -29.02 -3.76 -18.26
N ALA A 216 -29.20 -2.52 -18.68
CA ALA A 216 -28.43 -1.39 -18.18
C ALA A 216 -28.55 -1.37 -16.64
N GLY A 217 -27.76 -2.19 -15.96
CA GLY A 217 -27.65 -2.17 -14.51
C GLY A 217 -27.14 -0.79 -14.15
N ALA A 218 -27.95 -0.03 -13.40
CA ALA A 218 -27.60 1.30 -12.94
C ALA A 218 -26.15 1.29 -12.40
N ALA A 219 -25.38 2.35 -12.69
CA ALA A 219 -24.06 2.49 -12.11
C ALA A 219 -24.18 2.30 -10.59
N PRO A 220 -23.35 1.45 -9.96
CA PRO A 220 -23.50 1.14 -8.55
C PRO A 220 -23.44 2.44 -7.74
N SER A 221 -24.44 2.65 -6.88
CA SER A 221 -24.60 3.88 -6.11
C SER A 221 -23.74 3.85 -4.86
N LEU A 222 -23.28 5.03 -4.42
CA LEU A 222 -22.68 5.22 -3.09
C LEU A 222 -23.79 5.29 -2.04
N ASP A 223 -24.31 4.13 -1.66
CA ASP A 223 -25.21 4.02 -0.51
C ASP A 223 -24.49 4.42 0.80
N ALA A 224 -25.27 4.66 1.86
CA ALA A 224 -24.71 5.15 3.11
C ALA A 224 -23.60 4.24 3.70
N PRO A 225 -23.71 2.89 3.69
CA PRO A 225 -22.63 2.01 4.13
C PRO A 225 -21.37 2.10 3.28
N THR A 226 -21.50 2.14 1.94
CA THR A 226 -20.34 2.24 1.03
C THR A 226 -19.64 3.58 1.18
N LEU A 227 -20.41 4.67 1.31
CA LEU A 227 -19.86 5.99 1.57
C LEU A 227 -19.13 6.04 2.92
N ALA A 228 -19.73 5.50 3.99
CA ALA A 228 -19.12 5.47 5.31
C ALA A 228 -17.82 4.66 5.34
N ILE A 229 -17.77 3.49 4.70
CA ILE A 229 -16.54 2.68 4.58
C ILE A 229 -15.47 3.42 3.76
N THR A 230 -15.86 4.11 2.69
CA THR A 230 -14.96 4.89 1.84
C THR A 230 -14.34 6.06 2.61
N LEU A 231 -15.17 6.82 3.34
CA LEU A 231 -14.73 7.94 4.17
C LEU A 231 -13.85 7.46 5.33
N ALA A 232 -14.27 6.40 6.04
CA ALA A 232 -13.49 5.81 7.12
C ALA A 232 -12.12 5.34 6.61
N TYR A 233 -12.05 4.64 5.47
CA TYR A 233 -10.79 4.25 4.86
C TYR A 233 -9.93 5.46 4.44
N GLY A 234 -10.55 6.56 4.02
CA GLY A 234 -9.88 7.85 3.82
C GLY A 234 -9.15 8.35 5.07
N LEU A 235 -9.77 8.21 6.25
CA LEU A 235 -9.16 8.57 7.53
C LEU A 235 -7.93 7.73 7.88
N ALA A 236 -7.81 6.47 7.43
CA ALA A 236 -6.55 5.73 7.58
C ALA A 236 -5.40 6.39 6.82
N GLY A 237 -5.65 6.97 5.65
CA GLY A 237 -4.63 7.68 4.88
C GLY A 237 -4.06 8.87 5.63
N PHE A 238 -4.93 9.58 6.36
CA PHE A 238 -4.52 10.65 7.27
C PHE A 238 -3.86 10.10 8.55
N GLY A 239 -4.42 9.04 9.13
CA GLY A 239 -4.08 8.56 10.47
C GLY A 239 -2.67 7.99 10.64
N TYR A 240 -1.97 7.67 9.55
CA TYR A 240 -0.58 7.21 9.63
C TYR A 240 0.43 8.25 9.13
N ILE A 241 0.00 9.17 8.24
CA ILE A 241 0.95 9.92 7.40
C ILE A 241 1.79 10.89 8.23
N ILE A 242 1.20 11.56 9.21
CA ILE A 242 1.92 12.51 10.06
C ILE A 242 3.00 11.78 10.86
N THR A 243 2.64 10.66 11.50
CA THR A 243 3.61 9.84 12.22
C THR A 243 4.69 9.31 11.29
N ALA A 244 4.32 8.72 10.15
CA ALA A 244 5.28 8.20 9.17
C ALA A 244 6.25 9.28 8.63
N THR A 245 5.78 10.51 8.41
CA THR A 245 6.57 11.60 7.84
C THR A 245 7.45 12.28 8.90
N PHE A 246 6.92 12.54 10.09
CA PHE A 246 7.59 13.39 11.09
C PHE A 246 8.24 12.60 12.22
N LEU A 247 8.04 11.29 12.35
CA LEU A 247 8.65 10.49 13.40
C LEU A 247 10.19 10.59 13.43
N PRO A 248 10.93 10.57 12.31
CA PRO A 248 12.38 10.81 12.35
C PRO A 248 12.75 12.20 12.87
N VAL A 249 11.94 13.22 12.57
CA VAL A 249 12.15 14.60 13.04
C VAL A 249 11.88 14.70 14.56
N ILE A 250 10.80 14.09 15.02
CA ILE A 250 10.46 13.99 16.46
C ILE A 250 11.58 13.26 17.20
N ALA A 251 12.01 12.11 16.67
CA ALA A 251 13.09 11.31 17.23
C ALA A 251 14.40 12.09 17.35
N ARG A 252 14.81 12.84 16.32
CA ARG A 252 16.05 13.65 16.34
C ARG A 252 16.02 14.79 17.36
N ARG A 253 14.84 15.21 17.84
CA ARG A 253 14.72 16.23 18.90
C ARG A 253 14.83 15.67 20.31
N VAL A 254 14.41 14.42 20.51
CA VAL A 254 14.32 13.80 21.85
C VAL A 254 15.47 12.83 22.13
N LEU A 255 16.13 12.32 21.09
CA LEU A 255 17.24 11.39 21.20
C LEU A 255 18.60 12.12 21.11
N PRO A 256 19.67 11.55 21.70
CA PRO A 256 21.01 12.12 21.61
C PRO A 256 21.47 12.32 20.16
N ALA A 257 22.27 13.36 19.94
CA ALA A 257 22.92 13.60 18.64
C ALA A 257 23.77 12.39 18.22
N GLY A 258 23.72 12.03 16.94
CA GLY A 258 24.42 10.85 16.40
C GLY A 258 23.74 9.50 16.67
N SER A 259 22.56 9.47 17.30
CA SER A 259 21.79 8.24 17.47
C SER A 259 21.39 7.62 16.13
N ILE A 260 21.55 6.29 15.99
CA ILE A 260 21.15 5.52 14.81
C ILE A 260 19.63 5.29 14.74
N TRP A 261 18.92 5.45 15.87
CA TRP A 261 17.52 5.08 16.01
C TRP A 261 16.52 5.81 15.09
N PRO A 262 16.66 7.13 14.82
CA PRO A 262 15.80 7.83 13.86
C PRO A 262 15.76 7.18 12.48
N ASP A 263 16.84 6.50 12.08
CA ASP A 263 16.96 5.82 10.78
C ASP A 263 16.41 4.38 10.81
N LEU A 264 16.26 3.79 12.01
CA LEU A 264 15.73 2.43 12.21
C LEU A 264 14.21 2.38 12.41
N PHE A 265 13.57 3.46 12.84
CA PHE A 265 12.12 3.48 13.06
C PHE A 265 11.31 3.20 11.79
N TRP A 266 11.78 3.67 10.63
CA TRP A 266 11.12 3.39 9.35
C TRP A 266 11.23 1.91 8.92
N PRO A 267 12.41 1.26 8.98
CA PRO A 267 12.51 -0.19 8.85
C PRO A 267 11.65 -1.00 9.84
N ILE A 268 11.60 -0.58 11.11
CA ILE A 268 10.76 -1.22 12.15
C ILE A 268 9.28 -1.12 11.77
N PHE A 269 8.82 0.06 11.33
CA PHE A 269 7.48 0.25 10.81
C PHE A 269 7.19 -0.75 9.67
N GLY A 270 8.06 -0.81 8.66
CA GLY A 270 7.92 -1.76 7.55
C GLY A 270 7.88 -3.23 7.98
N ALA A 271 8.66 -3.60 9.01
CA ALA A 271 8.68 -4.96 9.53
C ALA A 271 7.35 -5.28 10.22
N GLY A 272 6.79 -4.30 10.96
CA GLY A 272 5.43 -4.34 11.46
C GLY A 272 4.41 -4.55 10.34
N VAL A 273 4.49 -3.77 9.26
CA VAL A 273 3.60 -3.90 8.09
C VAL A 273 3.63 -5.33 7.52
N ALA A 274 4.83 -5.87 7.28
CA ALA A 274 4.98 -7.22 6.74
C ALA A 274 4.44 -8.28 7.71
N LEU A 275 4.79 -8.17 9.00
CA LEU A 275 4.34 -9.10 10.03
C LEU A 275 2.82 -9.08 10.19
N GLY A 276 2.19 -7.92 10.27
CA GLY A 276 0.75 -7.83 10.46
C GLY A 276 -0.05 -8.30 9.25
N ALA A 277 0.43 -8.04 8.03
CA ALA A 277 -0.13 -8.63 6.82
C ALA A 277 0.00 -10.16 6.81
N PHE A 278 1.14 -10.70 7.22
CA PHE A 278 1.34 -12.14 7.37
C PHE A 278 0.40 -12.74 8.42
N LEU A 279 0.29 -12.12 9.60
CA LEU A 279 -0.60 -12.56 10.67
C LEU A 279 -2.08 -12.53 10.24
N SER A 280 -2.47 -11.63 9.34
CA SER A 280 -3.83 -11.60 8.78
C SER A 280 -4.22 -12.87 8.03
N THR A 281 -3.25 -13.66 7.54
CA THR A 281 -3.51 -14.97 6.90
C THR A 281 -4.03 -16.03 7.88
N ARG A 282 -3.76 -15.83 9.18
CA ARG A 282 -4.23 -16.72 10.26
C ARG A 282 -5.60 -16.32 10.79
N ILE A 283 -6.13 -15.17 10.38
CA ILE A 283 -7.44 -14.70 10.79
C ILE A 283 -8.51 -15.37 9.92
N SER A 284 -9.49 -16.01 10.56
CA SER A 284 -10.61 -16.64 9.86
C SER A 284 -11.34 -15.64 8.96
N LEU A 285 -11.64 -16.08 7.72
CA LEU A 285 -12.42 -15.32 6.75
C LEU A 285 -13.87 -15.10 7.20
N ALA A 286 -14.37 -15.88 8.17
CA ALA A 286 -15.70 -15.72 8.74
C ALA A 286 -15.80 -14.51 9.69
N ARG A 287 -14.68 -13.91 10.10
CA ARG A 287 -14.72 -12.70 10.93
C ARG A 287 -15.15 -11.49 10.10
N ASP A 288 -16.01 -10.67 10.69
CA ASP A 288 -16.48 -9.43 10.09
C ASP A 288 -15.32 -8.43 9.88
N ASN A 289 -15.10 -8.02 8.63
CA ASN A 289 -14.02 -7.11 8.26
C ASN A 289 -14.11 -5.76 8.98
N ARG A 290 -15.31 -5.24 9.27
CA ARG A 290 -15.47 -3.93 9.92
C ARG A 290 -15.02 -3.98 11.37
N THR A 291 -15.22 -5.11 12.04
CA THR A 291 -14.66 -5.35 13.39
C THR A 291 -13.14 -5.39 13.34
N LEU A 292 -12.56 -6.10 12.37
CA LEU A 292 -11.10 -6.15 12.19
C LEU A 292 -10.52 -4.77 11.88
N LEU A 293 -11.18 -3.98 11.02
CA LEU A 293 -10.83 -2.60 10.71
C LEU A 293 -10.90 -1.71 11.96
N ALA A 294 -11.96 -1.81 12.77
CA ALA A 294 -12.09 -1.05 14.01
C ALA A 294 -10.96 -1.37 14.99
N THR A 295 -10.65 -2.65 15.21
CA THR A 295 -9.52 -3.06 16.07
C THR A 295 -8.18 -2.55 15.53
N ALA A 296 -8.00 -2.58 14.21
CA ALA A 296 -6.78 -2.09 13.57
C ALA A 296 -6.61 -0.57 13.75
N TYR A 297 -7.69 0.21 13.68
CA TYR A 297 -7.67 1.66 13.95
C TYR A 297 -7.38 1.95 15.42
N ALA A 298 -7.98 1.19 16.34
CA ALA A 298 -7.66 1.30 17.76
C ALA A 298 -6.16 1.06 18.03
N MET A 299 -5.59 0.04 17.39
CA MET A 299 -4.15 -0.25 17.49
C MET A 299 -3.28 0.89 16.98
N GLN A 300 -3.64 1.50 15.83
CA GLN A 300 -2.91 2.69 15.34
C GLN A 300 -3.08 3.90 16.27
N ALA A 301 -4.26 4.11 16.85
CA ALA A 301 -4.48 5.20 17.80
C ALA A 301 -3.59 5.04 19.05
N VAL A 302 -3.51 3.82 19.59
CA VAL A 302 -2.59 3.48 20.69
C VAL A 302 -1.13 3.64 20.28
N ALA A 303 -0.77 3.27 19.05
CA ALA A 303 0.58 3.46 18.54
C ALA A 303 0.99 4.93 18.56
N VAL A 304 0.13 5.82 18.05
CA VAL A 304 0.39 7.26 18.02
C VAL A 304 0.42 7.85 19.42
N ALA A 305 -0.54 7.48 20.29
CA ALA A 305 -0.55 7.93 21.68
C ALA A 305 0.72 7.52 22.45
N THR A 306 1.21 6.30 22.23
CA THR A 306 2.48 5.82 22.80
C THR A 306 3.66 6.69 22.39
N GLY A 307 3.71 7.11 21.12
CA GLY A 307 4.79 7.97 20.61
C GLY A 307 4.80 9.37 21.25
N ILE A 308 3.64 9.89 21.65
CA ILE A 308 3.50 11.15 22.38
C ILE A 308 3.87 10.97 23.86
N ALA A 309 3.28 9.97 24.52
CA ALA A 309 3.38 9.81 25.96
C ALA A 309 4.72 9.23 26.43
N TRP A 310 5.43 8.52 25.55
CA TRP A 310 6.70 7.86 25.88
C TRP A 310 7.76 8.10 24.80
N PRO A 311 8.29 9.33 24.66
CA PRO A 311 9.22 9.71 23.60
C PRO A 311 10.67 9.22 23.86
N THR A 312 10.82 7.93 24.15
CA THR A 312 12.10 7.24 24.31
C THR A 312 12.35 6.31 23.12
N VAL A 313 13.56 5.76 22.99
CA VAL A 313 13.85 4.73 21.99
C VAL A 313 12.81 3.60 22.02
N GLY A 314 12.50 3.08 23.21
CA GLY A 314 11.55 1.99 23.39
C GLY A 314 10.13 2.38 22.96
N GLY A 315 9.65 3.54 23.40
CA GLY A 315 8.30 4.00 23.06
C GLY A 315 8.14 4.35 21.58
N LEU A 316 9.14 4.97 20.95
CA LEU A 316 9.13 5.28 19.51
C LEU A 316 9.27 4.01 18.65
N ALA A 317 10.06 3.02 19.08
CA ALA A 317 10.15 1.72 18.40
C ALA A 317 8.82 0.96 18.49
N LEU A 318 8.20 0.92 19.68
CA LEU A 318 6.90 0.31 19.89
C LEU A 318 5.80 1.02 19.09
N SER A 319 5.81 2.36 19.07
CA SER A 319 4.91 3.17 18.23
C SER A 319 5.07 2.82 16.76
N SER A 320 6.31 2.74 16.25
CA SER A 320 6.59 2.35 14.85
C SER A 320 6.04 0.97 14.52
N LEU A 321 6.28 -0.01 15.39
CA LEU A 321 5.82 -1.39 15.20
C LEU A 321 4.29 -1.48 15.23
N LEU A 322 3.63 -0.90 16.24
CA LEU A 322 2.18 -0.93 16.41
C LEU A 322 1.44 -0.12 15.34
N LEU A 323 2.05 0.95 14.80
CA LEU A 323 1.48 1.69 13.68
C LEU A 323 1.57 0.86 12.39
N GLY A 324 2.69 0.15 12.20
CA GLY A 324 2.96 -0.68 11.04
C GLY A 324 2.11 -1.96 11.00
N LEU A 325 1.96 -2.66 12.12
CA LEU A 325 1.25 -3.95 12.19
C LEU A 325 -0.15 -3.95 11.53
N PRO A 326 -1.05 -3.02 11.84
CA PRO A 326 -2.36 -2.95 11.17
C PRO A 326 -2.32 -2.30 9.77
N PHE A 327 -1.21 -1.70 9.34
CA PHE A 327 -1.19 -0.76 8.21
C PHE A 327 -1.74 -1.34 6.91
N THR A 328 -1.15 -2.43 6.38
CA THR A 328 -1.67 -3.08 5.17
C THR A 328 -2.73 -4.12 5.46
N ALA A 329 -2.91 -4.54 6.71
CA ALA A 329 -4.07 -5.34 7.12
C ALA A 329 -5.37 -4.55 6.99
N ILE A 330 -5.39 -3.27 7.39
CA ILE A 330 -6.48 -2.32 7.14
C ILE A 330 -6.82 -2.30 5.65
N THR A 331 -5.79 -2.19 4.81
CA THR A 331 -5.96 -2.21 3.37
C THR A 331 -6.56 -3.51 2.87
N LEU A 332 -6.06 -4.67 3.30
CA LEU A 332 -6.63 -5.97 2.93
C LEU A 332 -8.13 -6.06 3.29
N PHE A 333 -8.50 -5.71 4.51
CA PHE A 333 -9.89 -5.79 4.98
C PHE A 333 -10.79 -4.81 4.23
N ALA A 334 -10.31 -3.60 3.96
CA ALA A 334 -11.01 -2.60 3.16
C ALA A 334 -11.20 -3.07 1.71
N MET A 335 -10.18 -3.67 1.10
CA MET A 335 -10.26 -4.23 -0.26
C MET A 335 -11.21 -5.44 -0.34
N ARG A 336 -11.33 -6.23 0.73
CA ARG A 336 -12.36 -7.28 0.84
C ARG A 336 -13.77 -6.69 0.89
N GLU A 337 -13.98 -5.61 1.65
CA GLU A 337 -15.27 -4.90 1.65
C GLU A 337 -15.58 -4.28 0.28
N ALA A 338 -14.59 -3.71 -0.41
CA ALA A 338 -14.78 -3.19 -1.77
C ALA A 338 -15.28 -4.27 -2.74
N ARG A 339 -14.70 -5.48 -2.67
CA ARG A 339 -15.15 -6.64 -3.46
C ARG A 339 -16.57 -7.08 -3.09
N ARG A 340 -16.91 -7.04 -1.81
CA ARG A 340 -18.25 -7.41 -1.32
C ARG A 340 -19.31 -6.40 -1.76
N LEU A 341 -18.99 -5.11 -1.70
CA LEU A 341 -19.94 -4.03 -2.01
C LEU A 341 -20.17 -3.89 -3.52
N TRP A 342 -19.11 -3.84 -4.33
CA TRP A 342 -19.20 -3.67 -5.79
C TRP A 342 -18.54 -4.85 -6.54
N PRO A 343 -19.10 -6.07 -6.48
CA PRO A 343 -18.48 -7.27 -7.05
C PRO A 343 -18.28 -7.23 -8.56
N HIS A 344 -19.10 -6.47 -9.29
CA HIS A 344 -18.99 -6.29 -10.75
C HIS A 344 -18.22 -5.02 -11.17
N ALA A 345 -17.79 -4.21 -10.20
CA ALA A 345 -17.06 -2.97 -10.44
C ALA A 345 -15.89 -2.79 -9.45
N VAL A 346 -15.22 -3.90 -9.11
CA VAL A 346 -14.19 -3.96 -8.06
C VAL A 346 -13.08 -2.91 -8.25
N PRO A 347 -12.43 -2.78 -9.43
CA PRO A 347 -11.37 -1.77 -9.60
C PRO A 347 -11.88 -0.34 -9.41
N ARG A 348 -13.16 -0.08 -9.69
CA ARG A 348 -13.78 1.25 -9.54
C ARG A 348 -13.94 1.63 -8.07
N LEU A 349 -14.46 0.73 -7.23
CA LEU A 349 -14.58 1.02 -5.80
C LEU A 349 -13.22 1.02 -5.10
N MET A 350 -12.34 0.08 -5.44
CA MET A 350 -10.96 0.09 -4.93
C MET A 350 -10.24 1.38 -5.29
N GLY A 351 -10.38 1.86 -6.53
CA GLY A 351 -9.84 3.15 -6.98
C GLY A 351 -10.41 4.33 -6.18
N LEU A 352 -11.73 4.40 -6.01
CA LEU A 352 -12.37 5.45 -5.21
C LEU A 352 -11.89 5.46 -3.75
N MET A 353 -11.87 4.30 -3.10
CA MET A 353 -11.38 4.16 -1.73
C MET A 353 -9.90 4.56 -1.62
N THR A 354 -9.09 4.17 -2.61
CA THR A 354 -7.67 4.53 -2.68
C THR A 354 -7.48 6.04 -2.90
N ALA A 355 -8.35 6.67 -3.69
CA ALA A 355 -8.34 8.13 -3.88
C ALA A 355 -8.73 8.84 -2.57
N ALA A 356 -9.76 8.38 -1.86
CA ALA A 356 -10.12 8.91 -0.54
C ALA A 356 -8.97 8.79 0.47
N TYR A 357 -8.25 7.67 0.45
CA TYR A 357 -7.03 7.48 1.23
C TYR A 357 -5.93 8.50 0.85
N GLY A 358 -5.74 8.74 -0.45
CA GLY A 358 -4.81 9.73 -0.96
C GLY A 358 -5.08 11.16 -0.48
N ILE A 359 -6.36 11.55 -0.36
CA ILE A 359 -6.74 12.87 0.19
C ILE A 359 -6.23 13.03 1.63
N GLY A 360 -6.39 12.01 2.48
CA GLY A 360 -5.88 12.04 3.85
C GLY A 360 -4.36 12.26 3.90
N GLN A 361 -3.61 11.65 2.97
CA GLN A 361 -2.16 11.80 2.88
C GLN A 361 -1.73 13.20 2.42
N ILE A 362 -2.50 13.82 1.52
CA ILE A 362 -2.23 15.18 1.02
C ILE A 362 -2.51 16.22 2.12
N VAL A 363 -3.56 16.03 2.91
CA VAL A 363 -3.99 16.98 3.96
C VAL A 363 -3.09 16.91 5.21
N GLY A 364 -2.55 15.74 5.54
CA GLY A 364 -1.78 15.51 6.77
C GLY A 364 -0.58 16.47 6.98
N PRO A 365 0.43 16.49 6.08
CA PRO A 365 1.62 17.31 6.29
C PRO A 365 1.36 18.83 6.37
N PRO A 366 0.52 19.45 5.51
CA PRO A 366 0.15 20.86 5.66
C PRO A 366 -0.51 21.18 7.01
N LEU A 367 -1.37 20.29 7.52
CA LEU A 367 -1.98 20.46 8.83
C LEU A 367 -0.93 20.38 9.95
N ALA A 368 -0.05 19.37 9.90
CA ALA A 368 1.02 19.21 10.88
C ALA A 368 1.94 20.44 10.92
N ASN A 369 2.33 20.98 9.76
CA ASN A 369 3.15 22.18 9.69
C ASN A 369 2.46 23.43 10.28
N ARG A 370 1.17 23.63 9.99
CA ARG A 370 0.40 24.76 10.57
C ARG A 370 0.29 24.65 12.08
N LEU A 371 -0.02 23.46 12.60
CA LEU A 371 -0.10 23.22 14.04
C LEU A 371 1.27 23.37 14.70
N PHE A 372 2.33 22.86 14.06
CA PHE A 372 3.70 23.04 14.53
C PHE A 372 4.07 24.52 14.64
N ALA A 373 3.71 25.35 13.64
CA ALA A 373 3.97 26.79 13.69
C ALA A 373 3.22 27.50 14.83
N ALA A 374 2.05 27.00 15.20
CA ALA A 374 1.22 27.57 16.27
C ALA A 374 1.64 27.10 17.68
N THR A 375 2.10 25.86 17.83
CA THR A 375 2.35 25.23 19.15
C THR A 375 3.82 24.94 19.44
N GLY A 376 4.70 25.01 18.44
CA GLY A 376 6.13 24.68 18.55
C GLY A 376 6.45 23.18 18.59
N GLY A 377 5.43 22.30 18.52
CA GLY A 377 5.58 20.84 18.65
C GLY A 377 4.62 20.04 17.77
N PHE A 378 4.80 18.72 17.73
CA PHE A 378 3.97 17.82 16.92
C PHE A 378 2.76 17.25 17.69
N ASP A 379 2.71 17.40 19.01
CA ASP A 379 1.70 16.78 19.87
C ASP A 379 0.27 17.12 19.45
N ALA A 380 0.00 18.38 19.13
CA ALA A 380 -1.31 18.81 18.63
C ALA A 380 -1.71 18.09 17.33
N SER A 381 -0.76 17.93 16.39
CA SER A 381 -1.02 17.23 15.13
C SER A 381 -1.22 15.72 15.33
N LEU A 382 -0.47 15.11 16.24
CA LEU A 382 -0.61 13.69 16.60
C LEU A 382 -1.89 13.43 17.40
N ALA A 383 -2.34 14.38 18.23
CA ALA A 383 -3.64 14.30 18.90
C ALA A 383 -4.80 14.31 17.89
N VAL A 384 -4.74 15.16 16.85
CA VAL A 384 -5.74 15.14 15.76
C VAL A 384 -5.73 13.79 15.03
N VAL A 385 -4.56 13.18 14.83
CA VAL A 385 -4.45 11.83 14.27
C VAL A 385 -5.16 10.79 15.15
N VAL A 386 -4.92 10.82 16.46
CA VAL A 386 -5.57 9.91 17.42
C VAL A 386 -7.10 10.07 17.34
N VAL A 387 -7.61 11.30 17.37
CA VAL A 387 -9.04 11.59 17.23
C VAL A 387 -9.59 11.07 15.90
N SER A 388 -8.90 11.33 14.78
CA SER A 388 -9.30 10.85 13.46
C SER A 388 -9.38 9.32 13.39
N LEU A 389 -8.43 8.60 14.00
CA LEU A 389 -8.43 7.14 14.05
C LEU A 389 -9.58 6.61 14.94
N VAL A 390 -9.88 7.26 16.06
CA VAL A 390 -11.02 6.91 16.91
C VAL A 390 -12.35 7.17 16.18
N CYS A 391 -12.47 8.26 15.42
CA CYS A 391 -13.62 8.52 14.57
C CYS A 391 -13.80 7.42 13.50
N GLY A 392 -12.73 7.04 12.80
CA GLY A 392 -12.77 5.94 11.82
C GLY A 392 -13.17 4.61 12.45
N MET A 393 -12.66 4.29 13.65
CA MET A 393 -13.08 3.13 14.43
C MET A 393 -14.59 3.15 14.70
N ALA A 394 -15.11 4.28 15.18
CA ALA A 394 -16.54 4.44 15.48
C ALA A 394 -17.41 4.28 14.22
N MET A 395 -16.96 4.80 13.07
CA MET A 395 -17.65 4.64 11.78
C MET A 395 -17.78 3.17 11.38
N PHE A 396 -16.70 2.38 11.48
CA PHE A 396 -16.78 0.94 11.15
C PHE A 396 -17.72 0.17 12.08
N LEU A 397 -17.72 0.49 13.37
CA LEU A 397 -18.63 -0.13 14.33
C LEU A 397 -20.09 0.27 14.08
N ALA A 398 -20.35 1.52 13.69
CA ALA A 398 -21.67 1.99 13.32
C ALA A 398 -22.19 1.25 12.06
N VAL A 399 -21.37 1.16 11.01
CA VAL A 399 -21.72 0.42 9.78
C VAL A 399 -21.99 -1.06 10.07
N ARG A 400 -21.20 -1.69 10.96
CA ARG A 400 -21.44 -3.08 11.37
C ARG A 400 -22.81 -3.27 12.01
N ARG A 401 -23.25 -2.32 12.83
CA ARG A 401 -24.56 -2.37 13.51
C ARG A 401 -25.72 -2.09 12.56
N SER A 402 -25.57 -1.11 11.67
CA SER A 402 -26.66 -0.68 10.78
C SER A 402 -26.83 -1.56 9.54
N ALA A 403 -25.79 -2.28 9.12
CA ALA A 403 -25.81 -3.13 7.93
C ALA A 403 -25.15 -4.50 8.21
N PRO A 404 -25.78 -5.37 9.04
CA PRO A 404 -25.21 -6.67 9.38
C PRO A 404 -25.04 -7.54 8.13
N VAL A 405 -23.90 -8.24 8.03
CA VAL A 405 -23.68 -9.24 6.98
C VAL A 405 -24.53 -10.47 7.36
N ARG A 406 -25.50 -10.84 6.51
CA ARG A 406 -26.22 -12.11 6.69
C ARG A 406 -25.22 -13.25 6.50
N ALA A 407 -25.16 -14.16 7.48
CA ALA A 407 -24.24 -15.29 7.52
C ALA A 407 -24.55 -16.32 6.41
#